data_AF-A0A2H0AU24-F1
#
_entry.id   AF-A0A2H0AU24-F1
#
_cell.length_a   1.000
_cell.length_b   1.000
_cell.length_c   1.000
_cell.angle_alpha   90.00
_cell.angle_beta   90.00
_cell.angle_gamma   90.00
#
_symmetry.space_group_name_H-M   'P 1'
#
loop_
_entity.id
_entity.type
_entity.pdbx_description
1 polymer ?
#
loop_
_entity_poly.entity_id
_entity_poly.type
_entity_poly.pdbx_seq_one_letter_code
_entity_poly.pdbx_strand_id
1 'polypeptide(L)' 'MQAKRAIKDIEYILPRIKEILERIYGNRLEDVILYGSFARNTPTQDSDIDIAVVLKGKINKAKE' A
#
# COMPACT_ATOMS: atom_id res chain seq x y z
N MET A 1 -2.55 17.09 22.43
CA MET A 1 -1.76 16.86 21.19
C MET A 1 -2.22 15.53 20.62
N GLN A 2 -2.69 15.49 19.36
CA GLN A 2 -3.03 14.20 18.73
C GLN A 2 -1.76 13.35 18.62
N ALA A 3 -1.84 12.08 19.02
CA ALA A 3 -0.73 11.14 18.87
C ALA A 3 -0.47 10.92 17.38
N LYS A 4 0.73 11.26 16.91
CA LYS A 4 1.14 10.99 15.53
C LYS A 4 1.30 9.49 15.34
N ARG A 5 0.73 8.96 14.26
CA ARG A 5 0.99 7.58 13.80
C ARG A 5 2.39 7.51 13.17
N ALA A 6 2.87 6.31 12.93
CA ALA A 6 4.14 6.03 12.27
C ALA A 6 4.08 4.69 11.53
N ILE A 7 5.08 4.42 10.68
CA ILE A 7 5.16 3.17 9.88
C ILE A 7 5.07 1.93 10.79
N LYS A 8 5.72 1.95 11.97
CA LYS A 8 5.65 0.87 12.97
C LYS A 8 4.22 0.48 13.36
N ASP A 9 3.26 1.40 13.29
CA ASP A 9 1.86 1.14 13.66
C ASP A 9 1.12 0.37 12.56
N ILE A 10 1.69 0.26 11.37
CA ILE A 10 1.11 -0.44 10.21
C ILE A 10 2.00 -1.57 9.69
N GLU A 11 3.22 -1.75 10.21
CA GLU A 11 4.16 -2.80 9.77
C GLU A 11 3.53 -4.19 9.75
N TYR A 12 2.65 -4.50 10.70
CA TYR A 12 2.00 -5.80 10.79
C TYR A 12 1.06 -6.12 9.61
N ILE A 13 0.50 -5.11 8.93
CA ILE A 13 -0.48 -5.31 7.84
C ILE A 13 0.18 -5.29 6.46
N LEU A 14 1.34 -4.65 6.30
CA LEU A 14 2.02 -4.51 5.00
C LEU A 14 2.35 -5.85 4.33
N PRO A 15 2.86 -6.88 5.04
CA PRO A 15 3.11 -8.19 4.43
C PRO A 15 1.84 -8.87 3.91
N ARG A 16 0.73 -8.73 4.65
CA ARG A 16 -0.56 -9.31 4.26
C ARG A 16 -1.13 -8.64 3.02
N ILE A 17 -0.98 -7.32 2.90
CA ILE A 17 -1.39 -6.58 1.69
C ILE A 17 -0.58 -7.09 0.49
N LYS A 18 0.74 -7.20 0.64
CA LYS A 18 1.63 -7.72 -0.42
C LYS A 18 1.22 -9.12 -0.84
N GLU A 19 1.02 -10.05 0.10
CA GLU A 19 0.63 -11.43 -0.20
C GLU A 19 -0.72 -11.52 -0.96
N ILE A 20 -1.70 -10.71 -0.57
CA ILE A 20 -2.99 -10.66 -1.26
C ILE A 20 -2.82 -10.14 -2.70
N LEU A 21 -2.05 -9.08 -2.90
CA LEU A 21 -1.78 -8.52 -4.23
C LEU A 21 -1.02 -9.52 -5.11
N GLU A 22 -0.05 -10.25 -4.56
CA GLU A 22 0.68 -11.33 -5.25
C GLU A 22 -0.28 -12.44 -5.69
N ARG A 23 -1.25 -12.83 -4.85
CA ARG A 23 -2.25 -13.83 -5.22
C ARG A 23 -3.22 -13.35 -6.30
N ILE A 24 -3.63 -12.09 -6.28
CA ILE A 24 -4.59 -11.52 -7.24
C ILE A 24 -3.95 -11.30 -8.62
N TYR A 25 -2.75 -10.73 -8.64
CA TYR A 25 -2.10 -10.29 -9.88
C TYR A 25 -1.02 -11.25 -10.38
N GLY A 26 -0.49 -12.12 -9.51
CA GLY A 26 0.52 -13.13 -9.86
C GLY A 26 1.70 -12.53 -10.60
N ASN A 27 2.08 -13.15 -11.71
CA ASN A 27 3.21 -12.73 -12.55
C ASN A 27 3.06 -11.33 -13.15
N ARG A 28 1.87 -10.72 -13.10
CA ARG A 28 1.66 -9.34 -13.53
C ARG A 28 2.10 -8.33 -12.48
N LEU A 29 2.17 -8.70 -11.20
CA LEU A 29 2.62 -7.79 -10.16
C LEU A 29 4.12 -7.54 -10.32
N GLU A 30 4.50 -6.27 -10.54
CA GLU A 30 5.90 -5.86 -10.61
C GLU A 30 6.36 -5.27 -9.29
N ASP A 31 5.55 -4.37 -8.70
CA ASP A 31 5.92 -3.68 -7.47
C ASP A 31 4.69 -3.32 -6.61
N VAL A 32 4.92 -3.23 -5.30
CA VAL A 32 3.95 -2.79 -4.29
C VAL A 32 4.64 -1.75 -3.41
N ILE A 33 4.21 -0.50 -3.53
CA ILE A 33 4.91 0.65 -2.97
C ILE A 33 4.02 1.32 -1.93
N LEU A 34 4.54 1.47 -0.70
CA LEU A 34 3.91 2.33 0.31
C LEU A 34 3.99 3.78 -0.16
N TYR A 35 2.85 4.45 -0.19
CA TYR A 35 2.75 5.83 -0.65
C TYR A 35 2.17 6.74 0.45
N GLY A 36 1.81 7.96 0.07
CA GLY A 36 1.02 8.83 0.93
C GLY A 36 1.74 9.32 2.19
N SER A 37 0.95 9.62 3.22
CA SER A 37 1.45 10.24 4.45
C SER A 37 2.36 9.33 5.26
N PHE A 38 2.12 8.01 5.24
CA PHE A 38 2.99 7.04 5.91
C PHE A 38 4.37 6.97 5.26
N ALA A 39 4.45 6.92 3.93
CA ALA A 39 5.73 6.95 3.23
C ALA A 39 6.52 8.26 3.46
N ARG A 40 5.81 9.38 3.65
CA ARG A 40 6.41 10.70 3.91
C ARG A 40 6.69 10.98 5.39
N ASN A 41 6.50 10.02 6.30
CA ASN A 41 6.64 10.22 7.75
C ASN A 41 5.79 11.39 8.31
N THR A 42 4.63 11.66 7.69
CA THR A 42 3.69 12.72 8.08
C THR A 42 2.25 12.22 8.33
N PRO A 43 2.01 10.97 8.82
CA PRO A 43 0.64 10.54 9.07
C PRO A 43 0.04 11.23 10.30
N THR A 44 -1.27 11.43 10.22
CA THR A 44 -2.13 11.91 11.31
C THR A 44 -2.92 10.74 11.90
N GLN A 45 -3.76 10.98 12.91
CA GLN A 45 -4.60 9.92 13.48
C GLN A 45 -5.60 9.36 12.46
N ASP A 46 -6.12 10.23 11.62
CA ASP A 46 -7.13 9.91 10.61
C ASP A 46 -6.53 9.53 9.25
N SER A 47 -5.20 9.33 9.18
CA SER A 47 -4.54 8.96 7.94
C SER A 47 -4.81 7.51 7.53
N ASP A 48 -5.18 7.35 6.26
CA ASP A 48 -5.28 6.07 5.56
C ASP A 48 -3.89 5.50 5.19
N ILE A 49 -3.87 4.25 4.71
CA ILE A 49 -2.69 3.58 4.17
C ILE A 49 -2.79 3.58 2.65
N ASP A 50 -2.01 4.43 1.99
CA ASP A 50 -1.95 4.50 0.54
C ASP A 50 -0.94 3.50 -0.03
N ILE A 51 -1.38 2.65 -0.96
CA ILE A 51 -0.53 1.67 -1.67
C ILE A 51 -0.62 1.92 -3.16
N ALA A 52 0.53 2.11 -3.82
CA ALA A 52 0.64 2.10 -5.27
C ALA A 52 1.04 0.71 -5.75
N VAL A 53 0.41 0.23 -6.83
CA VAL A 53 0.67 -1.09 -7.41
C VAL A 53 1.12 -0.92 -8.85
N VAL A 54 2.26 -1.50 -9.20
CA VAL A 54 2.78 -1.50 -10.57
C VAL A 54 2.51 -2.87 -11.19
N LEU A 55 1.81 -2.89 -12.32
CA LEU A 55 1.47 -4.12 -13.04
C LEU A 55 2.08 -4.14 -14.44
N LYS A 56 2.53 -5.31 -14.88
CA LYS A 56 2.93 -5.60 -16.26
C LYS A 56 1.70 -5.66 -17.19
N GLY A 57 1.90 -5.18 -18.41
CA GLY A 57 0.92 -5.23 -19.48
C GLY A 57 -0.18 -4.18 -19.38
N LYS A 58 -1.29 -4.38 -20.10
CA LYS A 58 -2.40 -3.41 -20.16
C LYS A 58 -3.24 -3.45 -18.89
N ILE A 59 -3.60 -2.28 -18.38
CA ILE A 59 -4.50 -2.13 -17.22
C ILE A 59 -5.95 -1.99 -17.71
N ASN A 60 -6.84 -2.75 -17.10
CA ASN A 60 -8.28 -2.61 -17.23
C ASN A 60 -8.82 -1.79 -16.04
N LYS A 61 -9.03 -0.49 -16.28
CA LYS A 61 -9.51 0.49 -15.29
C LYS A 61 -10.86 0.16 -14.63
N ALA A 62 -11.65 -0.75 -15.20
CA ALA A 62 -12.92 -1.16 -14.61
C ALA A 62 -12.75 -2.33 -13.62
N LYS A 63 -11.62 -3.05 -13.69
CA LYS A 63 -11.31 -4.20 -12.83
C LYS A 63 -10.28 -3.84 -11.77
N GLU A 64 -9.28 -3.04 -12.17
CA GLU A 64 -8.19 -2.55 -11.31
C GLU A 64 -8.39 -1.07 -11.00
#